data_AF-A0A972S1D6-F1
#
_entry.id   AF-A0A972S1D6-F1
#
_cell.length_a   1.000
_cell.length_b   1.000
_cell.length_c   1.000
_cell.angle_alpha   90.00
_cell.angle_beta   90.00
_cell.angle_gamma   90.00
#
_symmetry.space_group_name_H-M   'P 1'
#
loop_
_entity.id
_entity.type
_entity.pdbx_description
1 polymer ?
#
loop_
_entity_poly.entity_id
_entity_poly.type
_entity_poly.pdbx_seq_one_letter_code
_entity_poly.pdbx_strand_id
1 'polypeptide(L)'
;DFVAPSGGGILRIATTDISGPMGYADGSYGHPDYCYAIDYTGFNGTSAAAPQVAGVIALMIQRDPDITREDVFEILRNTAKKIGPVPYIDGRNDYMGYGLVDGDDAVKEVVRRKVVREVKDRRFPLSGYFVRIGNGAFDWVYVSFDRSVVAKLDGMNDDGTLRWDPILKDAFSNIEVTSQSIIFSEATLNDPLALALSGQIFSIAGYFTRFGNDVYDWIYVDRVSRRSFKLEGLGYYDRFLWIDLPLQATINIDSILF
;
A
#
# COMPACT_ATOMS: atom_id res chain seq x y z
N ASP A 1 -18.08 11.31 15.02
CA ASP A 1 -17.71 12.69 14.68
C ASP A 1 -16.27 12.74 14.22
N PHE A 2 -16.05 13.22 13.00
CA PHE A 2 -14.74 13.44 12.40
C PHE A 2 -14.75 14.83 11.77
N VAL A 3 -13.56 15.42 11.58
CA VAL A 3 -13.42 16.65 10.80
C VAL A 3 -12.69 16.39 9.49
N ALA A 4 -12.99 17.20 8.49
CA ALA A 4 -12.31 17.26 7.21
C ALA A 4 -12.10 18.74 6.84
N PRO A 5 -11.20 19.05 5.89
CA PRO A 5 -10.99 20.42 5.41
C PRO A 5 -12.31 21.14 5.06
N SER A 6 -12.37 22.43 5.38
CA SER A 6 -13.53 23.30 5.13
C SER A 6 -13.04 24.74 4.99
N GLY A 7 -13.79 25.75 5.44
CA GLY A 7 -13.45 27.18 5.31
C GLY A 7 -13.22 27.94 6.62
N GLY A 8 -12.84 27.26 7.70
CA GLY A 8 -12.59 27.88 9.02
C GLY A 8 -11.18 28.44 9.21
N GLY A 9 -10.30 28.30 8.21
CA GLY A 9 -8.91 28.75 8.26
C GLY A 9 -8.60 29.82 7.21
N ILE A 10 -7.37 29.81 6.68
CA ILE A 10 -6.91 30.74 5.64
C ILE A 10 -7.45 30.42 4.23
N LEU A 11 -7.96 29.21 4.03
CA LEU A 11 -8.50 28.72 2.76
C LEU A 11 -9.88 28.10 2.98
N ARG A 12 -10.62 28.01 1.87
CA ARG A 12 -11.89 27.29 1.73
C ARG A 12 -11.74 26.10 0.77
N ILE A 13 -12.83 25.50 0.34
CA ILE A 13 -12.82 24.42 -0.66
C ILE A 13 -13.13 24.99 -2.03
N ALA A 14 -12.21 24.73 -2.98
CA ALA A 14 -12.47 25.04 -4.38
C ALA A 14 -13.46 24.04 -4.97
N THR A 15 -14.42 24.52 -5.75
CA THR A 15 -15.45 23.69 -6.37
C THR A 15 -16.00 24.39 -7.62
N THR A 16 -16.62 23.62 -8.50
CA THR A 16 -17.55 24.17 -9.50
C THR A 16 -18.73 24.82 -8.79
N ASP A 17 -19.32 25.82 -9.43
CA ASP A 17 -20.47 26.56 -8.92
C ASP A 17 -21.73 26.32 -9.77
N ILE A 18 -22.88 26.81 -9.30
CA ILE A 18 -24.12 26.83 -10.07
C ILE A 18 -23.93 27.80 -11.24
N SER A 19 -24.14 27.33 -12.47
CA SER A 19 -23.99 28.19 -13.63
C SER A 19 -25.00 29.34 -13.65
N GLY A 20 -24.51 30.53 -13.98
CA GLY A 20 -25.32 31.72 -14.20
C GLY A 20 -25.64 32.51 -12.91
N PRO A 21 -26.70 33.35 -12.92
CA PRO A 21 -26.92 34.37 -11.88
C PRO A 21 -27.21 33.84 -10.48
N MET A 22 -27.40 32.53 -10.32
CA MET A 22 -27.67 31.87 -9.04
C MET A 22 -26.40 31.27 -8.42
N GLY A 23 -25.24 31.40 -9.08
CA GLY A 23 -23.93 31.02 -8.56
C GLY A 23 -23.42 31.95 -7.46
N TYR A 24 -22.60 31.40 -6.57
CA TYR A 24 -21.87 32.17 -5.55
C TYR A 24 -20.76 33.04 -6.17
N ALA A 25 -20.18 32.60 -7.28
CA ALA A 25 -19.25 33.34 -8.12
C ALA A 25 -20.03 33.91 -9.33
N ASP A 26 -20.76 34.99 -9.10
CA ASP A 26 -21.61 35.68 -10.10
C ASP A 26 -20.83 36.44 -11.21
N GLY A 27 -19.51 36.26 -11.26
CA GLY A 27 -18.59 36.94 -12.18
C GLY A 27 -17.99 38.24 -11.64
N SER A 28 -18.46 38.78 -10.51
CA SER A 28 -17.90 39.98 -9.89
C SER A 28 -16.43 39.84 -9.46
N TYR A 29 -15.97 38.60 -9.27
CA TYR A 29 -14.58 38.26 -8.93
C TYR A 29 -13.72 37.87 -10.16
N GLY A 30 -14.27 37.94 -11.37
CA GLY A 30 -13.55 37.62 -12.62
C GLY A 30 -13.48 36.14 -12.98
N HIS A 31 -14.24 35.28 -12.29
CA HIS A 31 -14.32 33.84 -12.52
C HIS A 31 -15.74 33.32 -12.32
N PRO A 32 -16.64 33.51 -13.31
CA PRO A 32 -17.99 33.00 -13.20
C PRO A 32 -17.99 31.46 -13.13
N ASP A 33 -18.95 30.90 -12.41
CA ASP A 33 -19.23 29.46 -12.31
C ASP A 33 -18.12 28.61 -11.66
N TYR A 34 -17.13 29.24 -11.01
CA TYR A 34 -16.07 28.56 -10.27
C TYR A 34 -15.75 29.26 -8.95
N CYS A 35 -15.79 28.49 -7.86
CA CYS A 35 -15.48 28.97 -6.52
C CYS A 35 -14.01 28.68 -6.20
N TYR A 36 -13.19 29.73 -5.99
CA TYR A 36 -11.81 29.54 -5.57
C TYR A 36 -11.68 29.40 -4.05
N ALA A 37 -10.72 28.59 -3.61
CA ALA A 37 -10.42 28.39 -2.20
C ALA A 37 -9.87 29.66 -1.50
N ILE A 38 -9.37 30.63 -2.26
CA ILE A 38 -8.63 31.80 -1.75
C ILE A 38 -9.50 33.03 -1.50
N ASP A 39 -10.78 33.00 -1.90
CA ASP A 39 -11.68 34.16 -1.78
C ASP A 39 -13.03 33.81 -1.14
N TYR A 40 -13.96 34.75 -1.19
CA TYR A 40 -15.28 34.63 -0.55
C TYR A 40 -16.27 33.74 -1.29
N THR A 41 -15.96 33.29 -2.51
CA THR A 41 -16.78 32.36 -3.29
C THR A 41 -16.56 30.91 -2.88
N GLY A 42 -15.39 30.57 -2.30
CA GLY A 42 -15.03 29.21 -1.90
C GLY A 42 -16.06 28.54 -0.98
N PHE A 43 -16.30 27.25 -1.21
CA PHE A 43 -17.27 26.44 -0.46
C PHE A 43 -16.76 26.12 0.94
N ASN A 44 -17.66 26.11 1.93
CA ASN A 44 -17.30 25.92 3.33
C ASN A 44 -18.41 25.23 4.14
N GLY A 45 -18.23 25.23 5.46
CA GLY A 45 -19.15 24.60 6.41
C GLY A 45 -18.95 23.10 6.53
N THR A 46 -19.75 22.49 7.41
CA THR A 46 -19.81 21.02 7.56
C THR A 46 -20.30 20.34 6.28
N SER A 47 -21.07 21.05 5.45
CA SER A 47 -21.46 20.62 4.10
C SER A 47 -20.28 20.39 3.16
N ALA A 48 -19.17 21.14 3.32
CA ALA A 48 -17.94 20.89 2.55
C ALA A 48 -17.13 19.72 3.12
N ALA A 49 -17.18 19.49 4.44
CA ALA A 49 -16.50 18.39 5.10
C ALA A 49 -17.17 17.03 4.82
N ALA A 50 -18.50 16.97 4.82
CA ALA A 50 -19.27 15.73 4.65
C ALA A 50 -18.92 14.92 3.39
N PRO A 51 -18.90 15.50 2.16
CA PRO A 51 -18.57 14.74 0.95
C PRO A 51 -17.12 14.26 0.91
N GLN A 52 -16.19 14.94 1.59
CA GLN A 52 -14.80 14.49 1.69
C GLN A 52 -14.70 13.21 2.53
N VAL A 53 -15.37 13.18 3.69
CA VAL A 53 -15.44 11.96 4.51
C VAL A 53 -16.16 10.85 3.75
N ALA A 54 -17.25 11.16 3.05
CA ALA A 54 -17.95 10.19 2.21
C ALA A 54 -17.06 9.63 1.09
N GLY A 55 -16.21 10.45 0.47
CA GLY A 55 -15.23 10.03 -0.53
C GLY A 55 -14.19 9.07 0.05
N VAL A 56 -13.67 9.35 1.26
CA VAL A 56 -12.78 8.41 1.96
C VAL A 56 -13.47 7.08 2.24
N ILE A 57 -14.73 7.11 2.70
CA ILE A 57 -15.51 5.88 2.94
C ILE A 57 -15.74 5.12 1.63
N ALA A 58 -15.98 5.80 0.51
CA ALA A 58 -16.11 5.15 -0.79
C ALA A 58 -14.81 4.43 -1.21
N LEU A 59 -13.64 5.03 -0.96
CA LEU A 59 -12.35 4.37 -1.20
C LEU A 59 -12.14 3.17 -0.27
N MET A 60 -12.55 3.27 0.99
CA MET A 60 -12.53 2.14 1.93
C MET A 60 -13.36 0.95 1.39
N ILE A 61 -14.62 1.21 0.98
CA ILE A 61 -15.51 0.19 0.40
C ILE A 61 -14.94 -0.37 -0.90
N GLN A 62 -14.29 0.45 -1.73
CA GLN A 62 -13.66 -0.03 -2.96
C GLN A 62 -12.56 -1.08 -2.68
N ARG A 63 -11.81 -0.97 -1.57
CA ARG A 63 -10.78 -1.94 -1.22
C ARG A 63 -11.35 -3.22 -0.61
N ASP A 64 -12.41 -3.11 0.19
CA ASP A 64 -13.11 -4.24 0.81
C ASP A 64 -14.63 -4.02 0.71
N PRO A 65 -15.30 -4.55 -0.33
CA PRO A 65 -16.74 -4.41 -0.50
C PRO A 65 -17.57 -5.03 0.64
N ASP A 66 -16.98 -5.96 1.40
CA ASP A 66 -17.62 -6.64 2.52
C ASP A 66 -17.38 -5.94 3.88
N ILE A 67 -16.71 -4.78 3.89
CA ILE A 67 -16.43 -4.05 5.12
C ILE A 67 -17.73 -3.57 5.81
N THR A 68 -17.81 -3.77 7.12
CA THR A 68 -18.98 -3.35 7.89
C THR A 68 -18.95 -1.86 8.19
N ARG A 69 -20.12 -1.27 8.44
CA ARG A 69 -20.22 0.13 8.88
C ARG A 69 -19.46 0.36 10.20
N GLU A 70 -19.51 -0.63 11.08
CA GLU A 70 -18.83 -0.63 12.37
C GLU A 70 -17.31 -0.61 12.19
N ASP A 71 -16.78 -1.46 11.31
CA ASP A 71 -15.36 -1.44 10.92
C ASP A 71 -14.96 -0.10 10.33
N VAL A 72 -15.74 0.45 9.38
CA VAL A 72 -15.45 1.75 8.78
C VAL A 72 -15.34 2.83 9.85
N PHE A 73 -16.28 2.89 10.79
CA PHE A 73 -16.26 3.87 11.86
C PHE A 73 -15.08 3.69 12.80
N GLU A 74 -14.76 2.45 13.16
CA GLU A 74 -13.63 2.13 14.03
C GLU A 74 -12.30 2.51 13.38
N ILE A 75 -12.13 2.18 12.10
CA ILE A 75 -10.93 2.51 11.32
C ILE A 75 -10.76 4.03 11.26
N LEU A 76 -11.80 4.76 10.84
CA LEU A 76 -11.74 6.23 10.79
C LEU A 76 -11.40 6.84 12.14
N ARG A 77 -11.91 6.27 13.25
CA ARG A 77 -11.60 6.71 14.61
C ARG A 77 -10.14 6.48 14.98
N ASN A 78 -9.59 5.34 14.62
CA ASN A 78 -8.24 4.94 15.01
C ASN A 78 -7.16 5.60 14.14
N THR A 79 -7.48 5.93 12.88
CA THR A 79 -6.54 6.58 11.95
C THR A 79 -6.66 8.10 11.94
N ALA A 80 -7.73 8.68 12.51
CA ALA A 80 -7.90 10.13 12.54
C ALA A 80 -6.76 10.85 13.27
N LYS A 81 -6.21 11.88 12.60
CA LYS A 81 -5.14 12.72 13.13
C LYS A 81 -5.68 13.69 14.17
N LYS A 82 -5.11 13.66 15.37
CA LYS A 82 -5.43 14.62 16.44
C LYS A 82 -4.82 15.97 16.07
N ILE A 83 -5.70 16.95 15.80
CA ILE A 83 -5.31 18.30 15.40
C ILE A 83 -5.89 19.33 16.38
N GLY A 84 -5.38 20.56 16.30
CA GLY A 84 -5.86 21.69 17.09
C GLY A 84 -5.33 21.71 18.53
N PRO A 85 -5.57 22.82 19.25
CA PRO A 85 -5.03 23.02 20.59
C PRO A 85 -5.88 22.37 21.71
N VAL A 86 -7.08 21.90 21.41
CA VAL A 86 -8.00 21.33 22.42
C VAL A 86 -7.61 19.87 22.70
N PRO A 87 -7.39 19.48 23.97
CA PRO A 87 -7.06 18.11 24.34
C PRO A 87 -8.13 17.11 23.91
N TYR A 88 -7.70 15.90 23.52
CA TYR A 88 -8.58 14.76 23.27
C TYR A 88 -8.61 13.87 24.51
N ILE A 89 -9.73 13.86 25.22
CA ILE A 89 -9.95 12.98 26.37
C ILE A 89 -10.52 11.66 25.83
N ASP A 90 -9.90 10.53 26.16
CA ASP A 90 -10.24 9.20 25.63
C ASP A 90 -10.27 9.14 24.09
N GLY A 91 -9.43 9.97 23.45
CA GLY A 91 -9.28 10.03 22.00
C GLY A 91 -10.33 10.86 21.26
N ARG A 92 -11.22 11.58 21.96
CA ARG A 92 -12.22 12.49 21.36
C ARG A 92 -12.17 13.89 22.01
N ASN A 93 -12.59 14.91 21.29
CA ASN A 93 -13.00 16.19 21.89
C ASN A 93 -14.28 16.74 21.20
N ASP A 94 -14.93 17.72 21.83
CA ASP A 94 -16.23 18.25 21.36
C ASP A 94 -16.15 19.16 20.13
N TYR A 95 -14.96 19.66 19.78
CA TYR A 95 -14.76 20.56 18.65
C TYR A 95 -14.38 19.83 17.36
N MET A 96 -13.67 18.72 17.47
CA MET A 96 -13.02 18.01 16.36
C MET A 96 -13.35 16.52 16.34
N GLY A 97 -14.21 16.06 17.25
CA GLY A 97 -14.58 14.65 17.36
C GLY A 97 -13.35 13.79 17.59
N TYR A 98 -13.16 12.76 16.76
CA TYR A 98 -11.98 11.90 16.79
C TYR A 98 -10.77 12.49 16.04
N GLY A 99 -10.91 13.65 15.40
CA GLY A 99 -9.83 14.33 14.68
C GLY A 99 -10.07 14.40 13.18
N LEU A 100 -9.01 14.82 12.47
CA LEU A 100 -8.98 14.95 11.02
C LEU A 100 -8.94 13.58 10.36
N VAL A 101 -9.86 13.32 9.43
CA VAL A 101 -9.86 12.08 8.64
C VAL A 101 -8.53 11.91 7.91
N ASP A 102 -7.93 10.74 8.05
CA ASP A 102 -6.76 10.31 7.29
C ASP A 102 -7.16 9.20 6.30
N GLY A 103 -7.29 9.56 5.03
CA GLY A 103 -7.70 8.62 3.99
C GLY A 103 -6.64 7.56 3.67
N ASP A 104 -5.35 7.91 3.76
CA ASP A 104 -4.25 6.99 3.42
C ASP A 104 -4.14 5.88 4.46
N ASP A 105 -4.11 6.25 5.74
CA ASP A 105 -4.05 5.26 6.83
C ASP A 105 -5.37 4.48 6.95
N ALA A 106 -6.52 5.11 6.73
CA ALA A 106 -7.81 4.41 6.73
C ALA A 106 -7.87 3.32 5.65
N VAL A 107 -7.50 3.64 4.42
CA VAL A 107 -7.55 2.70 3.29
C VAL A 107 -6.55 1.54 3.48
N LYS A 108 -5.33 1.80 3.99
CA LYS A 108 -4.37 0.75 4.32
C LYS A 108 -4.87 -0.19 5.41
N GLU A 109 -5.54 0.35 6.42
CA GLU A 109 -6.11 -0.44 7.51
C GLU A 109 -7.25 -1.36 6.99
N VAL A 110 -8.07 -0.89 6.05
CA VAL A 110 -9.07 -1.74 5.38
C VAL A 110 -8.41 -2.92 4.69
N VAL A 111 -7.39 -2.65 3.87
CA VAL A 111 -6.64 -3.70 3.16
C VAL A 111 -6.03 -4.68 4.16
N ARG A 112 -5.42 -4.17 5.24
CA ARG A 112 -4.84 -4.99 6.31
C ARG A 112 -5.88 -5.93 6.91
N ARG A 113 -7.06 -5.43 7.31
CA ARG A 113 -8.14 -6.24 7.89
C ARG A 113 -8.65 -7.29 6.91
N LYS A 114 -8.86 -6.92 5.64
CA LYS A 114 -9.29 -7.83 4.58
C LYS A 114 -8.30 -8.98 4.38
N VAL A 115 -7.02 -8.67 4.16
CA VAL A 115 -6.00 -9.69 3.94
C VAL A 115 -5.84 -10.58 5.18
N VAL A 116 -5.83 -10.00 6.39
CA VAL A 116 -5.80 -10.80 7.63
C VAL A 116 -6.97 -11.78 7.69
N ARG A 117 -8.19 -11.32 7.40
CA ARG A 117 -9.39 -12.17 7.36
C ARG A 117 -9.28 -13.29 6.32
N GLU A 118 -8.66 -13.00 5.17
CA GLU A 118 -8.52 -13.95 4.07
C GLU A 118 -7.42 -14.98 4.29
N VAL A 119 -6.35 -14.68 5.04
CA VAL A 119 -5.17 -15.56 5.11
C VAL A 119 -4.95 -16.21 6.47
N LYS A 120 -5.54 -15.67 7.55
CA LYS A 120 -5.40 -16.22 8.90
C LYS A 120 -5.84 -17.68 8.95
N ASP A 121 -5.07 -18.50 9.68
CA ASP A 121 -5.30 -19.93 9.91
C ASP A 121 -5.30 -20.77 8.62
N ARG A 122 -4.72 -20.25 7.54
CA ARG A 122 -4.68 -20.89 6.22
C ARG A 122 -3.25 -21.13 5.75
N ARG A 123 -3.09 -22.23 5.01
CA ARG A 123 -1.83 -22.64 4.39
C ARG A 123 -1.83 -22.24 2.91
N PHE A 124 -0.73 -21.66 2.47
CA PHE A 124 -0.52 -21.26 1.09
C PHE A 124 0.78 -21.87 0.54
N PRO A 125 0.83 -22.27 -0.74
CA PRO A 125 2.05 -22.78 -1.37
C PRO A 125 3.16 -21.72 -1.39
N LEU A 126 4.37 -22.12 -1.01
CA LEU A 126 5.54 -21.29 -1.15
C LEU A 126 5.75 -20.99 -2.63
N SER A 127 5.72 -19.71 -2.99
CA SER A 127 5.83 -19.27 -4.38
C SER A 127 7.29 -19.01 -4.76
N GLY A 128 8.11 -18.57 -3.81
CA GLY A 128 9.54 -18.37 -4.04
C GLY A 128 10.24 -17.66 -2.89
N TYR A 129 11.45 -17.20 -3.19
CA TYR A 129 12.43 -16.69 -2.25
C TYR A 129 12.92 -15.31 -2.69
N PHE A 130 13.24 -14.45 -1.73
CA PHE A 130 13.91 -13.19 -1.99
C PHE A 130 15.33 -13.21 -1.44
N VAL A 131 16.24 -12.66 -2.22
CA VAL A 131 17.61 -12.37 -1.79
C VAL A 131 17.92 -10.89 -2.01
N ARG A 132 18.74 -10.33 -1.13
CA ARG A 132 19.31 -8.99 -1.34
C ARG A 132 20.64 -9.11 -2.07
N ILE A 133 20.81 -8.31 -3.10
CA ILE A 133 22.05 -8.23 -3.88
C ILE A 133 22.82 -6.92 -3.63
N GLY A 134 22.26 -6.04 -2.79
CA GLY A 134 22.81 -4.72 -2.49
C GLY A 134 21.99 -3.96 -1.45
N ASN A 135 22.21 -2.65 -1.37
CA ASN A 135 21.61 -1.75 -0.38
C ASN A 135 20.56 -0.78 -0.96
N GLY A 136 20.43 -0.74 -2.29
CA GLY A 136 19.42 0.04 -2.99
C GLY A 136 18.01 -0.49 -2.75
N ALA A 137 17.02 0.39 -2.93
CA ALA A 137 15.62 0.04 -2.73
C ALA A 137 15.18 -1.13 -3.62
N PHE A 138 15.77 -1.27 -4.81
CA PHE A 138 15.46 -2.28 -5.81
C PHE A 138 16.49 -3.40 -5.90
N ASP A 139 17.45 -3.48 -4.95
CA ASP A 139 18.50 -4.50 -4.98
C ASP A 139 18.01 -5.86 -4.45
N TRP A 140 16.96 -6.36 -5.09
CA TRP A 140 16.27 -7.60 -4.74
C TRP A 140 16.18 -8.52 -5.94
N VAL A 141 16.43 -9.80 -5.70
CA VAL A 141 16.20 -10.87 -6.66
C VAL A 141 15.18 -11.84 -6.10
N TYR A 142 14.17 -12.12 -6.90
CA TYR A 142 13.18 -13.16 -6.68
C TYR A 142 13.60 -14.43 -7.39
N VAL A 143 13.51 -15.56 -6.70
CA VAL A 143 13.68 -16.90 -7.27
C VAL A 143 12.42 -17.70 -6.99
N SER A 144 11.73 -18.13 -8.03
CA SER A 144 10.55 -19.01 -7.93
C SER A 144 10.87 -20.33 -7.23
N PHE A 145 9.88 -20.92 -6.57
CA PHE A 145 10.03 -22.17 -5.81
C PHE A 145 10.54 -23.35 -6.67
N ASP A 146 10.03 -23.47 -7.89
CA ASP A 146 10.45 -24.48 -8.86
C ASP A 146 11.74 -24.11 -9.62
N ARG A 147 12.32 -22.94 -9.31
CA ARG A 147 13.55 -22.39 -9.90
C ARG A 147 13.44 -22.18 -11.41
N SER A 148 12.23 -22.01 -11.93
CA SER A 148 11.99 -21.76 -13.36
C SER A 148 12.21 -20.29 -13.75
N VAL A 149 12.03 -19.39 -12.79
CA VAL A 149 12.15 -17.94 -12.92
C VAL A 149 13.10 -17.38 -11.88
N VAL A 150 14.05 -16.56 -12.35
CA VAL A 150 14.86 -15.64 -11.55
C VAL A 150 14.55 -14.25 -12.05
N ALA A 151 14.18 -13.31 -11.19
CA ALA A 151 13.85 -11.96 -11.61
C ALA A 151 14.47 -10.93 -10.68
N LYS A 152 15.11 -9.91 -11.25
CA LYS A 152 15.53 -8.73 -10.48
C LYS A 152 14.38 -7.75 -10.43
N LEU A 153 14.19 -7.16 -9.26
CA LEU A 153 13.30 -6.02 -9.10
C LEU A 153 13.97 -4.79 -9.71
N ASP A 154 13.34 -4.19 -10.71
CA ASP A 154 13.93 -3.09 -11.50
C ASP A 154 13.04 -1.85 -11.51
N GLY A 155 12.38 -1.56 -10.39
CA GLY A 155 11.54 -0.37 -10.24
C GLY A 155 10.05 -0.64 -10.49
N MET A 156 9.36 0.33 -11.08
CA MET A 156 7.91 0.32 -11.26
C MET A 156 7.52 0.97 -12.59
N ASN A 157 6.45 0.47 -13.19
CA ASN A 157 5.85 1.01 -14.41
C ASN A 157 4.91 2.18 -14.07
N ASP A 158 4.53 2.96 -15.10
CA ASP A 158 3.63 4.12 -14.96
C ASP A 158 2.23 3.77 -14.42
N ASP A 159 1.82 2.51 -14.58
CA ASP A 159 0.55 1.98 -14.06
C ASP A 159 0.63 1.55 -12.58
N GLY A 160 1.79 1.73 -11.94
CA GLY A 160 2.06 1.35 -10.55
C GLY A 160 2.56 -0.08 -10.37
N THR A 161 2.63 -0.90 -11.42
CA THR A 161 3.07 -2.30 -11.30
C THR A 161 4.57 -2.44 -11.16
N LEU A 162 5.03 -3.38 -10.33
CA LEU A 162 6.47 -3.63 -10.16
C LEU A 162 7.08 -4.11 -11.47
N ARG A 163 8.16 -3.45 -11.88
CA ARG A 163 8.96 -3.90 -13.01
C ARG A 163 9.90 -4.99 -12.54
N TRP A 164 9.68 -6.18 -13.06
CA TRP A 164 10.55 -7.33 -12.86
C TRP A 164 11.30 -7.58 -14.16
N ASP A 165 12.62 -7.71 -14.07
CA ASP A 165 13.47 -8.15 -15.17
C ASP A 165 13.72 -9.64 -15.01
N PRO A 166 12.92 -10.51 -15.65
CA PRO A 166 13.08 -11.94 -15.55
C PRO A 166 14.23 -12.43 -16.43
N ILE A 167 14.99 -13.37 -15.91
CA ILE A 167 15.80 -14.29 -16.69
C ILE A 167 15.19 -15.68 -16.56
N LEU A 168 15.24 -16.43 -17.65
CA LEU A 168 14.83 -17.82 -17.69
C LEU A 168 15.84 -18.71 -16.95
N LYS A 169 15.35 -19.81 -16.37
CA LYS A 169 16.13 -20.88 -15.74
C LYS A 169 17.41 -21.25 -16.49
N ASP A 170 17.36 -21.22 -17.82
CA ASP A 170 18.46 -21.65 -18.69
C ASP A 170 19.69 -20.74 -18.61
N ALA A 171 19.64 -19.62 -17.89
CA ALA A 171 20.81 -18.78 -17.58
C ALA A 171 21.75 -19.39 -16.55
N PHE A 172 21.31 -20.43 -15.83
CA PHE A 172 22.14 -21.16 -14.88
C PHE A 172 21.96 -22.66 -15.12
N SER A 173 23.08 -23.40 -15.16
CA SER A 173 23.03 -24.87 -15.23
C SER A 173 22.33 -25.50 -14.02
N ASN A 174 22.43 -24.85 -12.86
CA ASN A 174 21.74 -25.24 -11.64
C ASN A 174 21.52 -24.03 -10.72
N ILE A 175 20.39 -24.04 -10.00
CA ILE A 175 20.12 -23.14 -8.88
C ILE A 175 19.75 -24.02 -7.69
N GLU A 176 20.62 -24.04 -6.68
CA GLU A 176 20.39 -24.81 -5.46
C GLU A 176 19.79 -23.90 -4.38
N VAL A 177 18.74 -24.38 -3.73
CA VAL A 177 18.12 -23.69 -2.60
C VAL A 177 18.25 -24.55 -1.36
N THR A 178 18.90 -24.01 -0.34
CA THR A 178 19.04 -24.60 0.97
C THR A 178 18.01 -24.00 1.95
N SER A 179 18.06 -24.37 3.23
CA SER A 179 17.20 -23.77 4.24
C SER A 179 17.47 -22.29 4.51
N GLN A 180 18.66 -21.77 4.15
CA GLN A 180 19.09 -20.41 4.49
C GLN A 180 19.60 -19.61 3.30
N SER A 181 20.01 -20.27 2.21
CA SER A 181 20.72 -19.62 1.11
C SER A 181 20.32 -20.17 -0.26
N ILE A 182 20.50 -19.34 -1.28
CA ILE A 182 20.43 -19.70 -2.69
C ILE A 182 21.84 -19.67 -3.27
N ILE A 183 22.18 -20.70 -4.04
CA ILE A 183 23.48 -20.86 -4.70
C ILE A 183 23.23 -20.89 -6.20
N PHE A 184 23.85 -19.96 -6.92
CA PHE A 184 23.80 -19.90 -8.38
C PHE A 184 25.04 -20.57 -8.94
N SER A 185 24.86 -21.45 -9.94
CA SER A 185 26.00 -21.96 -10.72
C SER A 185 26.65 -20.86 -11.56
N GLU A 186 27.68 -21.19 -12.31
CA GLU A 186 28.16 -20.30 -13.38
C GLU A 186 27.04 -19.99 -14.38
N ALA A 187 27.03 -18.75 -14.84
CA ALA A 187 26.11 -18.26 -15.85
C ALA A 187 26.42 -18.91 -17.21
N THR A 188 25.37 -19.34 -17.89
CA THR A 188 25.43 -19.94 -19.23
C THR A 188 25.11 -18.93 -20.33
N LEU A 189 24.54 -17.79 -19.97
CA LEU A 189 24.15 -16.70 -20.86
C LEU A 189 24.90 -15.41 -20.53
N ASN A 190 25.17 -14.62 -21.56
CA ASN A 190 25.77 -13.28 -21.43
C ASN A 190 24.71 -12.23 -21.07
N ASP A 191 24.04 -12.42 -19.94
CA ASP A 191 23.07 -11.48 -19.37
C ASP A 191 23.67 -10.75 -18.15
N PRO A 192 23.48 -9.42 -18.00
CA PRO A 192 24.08 -8.67 -16.90
C PRO A 192 23.72 -9.17 -15.50
N LEU A 193 22.46 -9.56 -15.27
CA LEU A 193 22.03 -10.08 -13.97
C LEU A 193 22.51 -11.53 -13.79
N ALA A 194 22.51 -12.36 -14.85
CA ALA A 194 23.08 -13.71 -14.76
C ALA A 194 24.57 -13.67 -14.35
N LEU A 195 25.35 -12.81 -15.01
CA LEU A 195 26.76 -12.62 -14.71
C LEU A 195 26.99 -12.06 -13.30
N ALA A 196 26.13 -11.16 -12.83
CA ALA A 196 26.21 -10.61 -11.48
C ALA A 196 25.97 -11.66 -10.38
N LEU A 197 25.14 -12.67 -10.66
CA LEU A 197 24.82 -13.76 -9.72
C LEU A 197 25.74 -14.99 -9.87
N SER A 198 26.46 -15.11 -11.00
CA SER A 198 27.29 -16.25 -11.38
C SER A 198 28.23 -16.70 -10.26
N GLY A 199 28.11 -17.97 -9.85
CA GLY A 199 28.99 -18.58 -8.84
C GLY A 199 28.82 -18.03 -7.42
N GLN A 200 27.80 -17.21 -7.15
CA GLN A 200 27.59 -16.57 -5.84
C GLN A 200 26.58 -17.32 -4.96
N ILE A 201 26.69 -17.06 -3.66
CA ILE A 201 25.81 -17.58 -2.61
C ILE A 201 25.15 -16.40 -1.91
N PHE A 202 23.82 -16.40 -1.84
CA PHE A 202 23.04 -15.35 -1.20
C PHE A 202 22.20 -15.91 -0.06
N SER A 203 22.20 -15.22 1.07
CA SER A 203 21.26 -15.51 2.16
C SER A 203 19.83 -15.15 1.74
N ILE A 204 18.89 -16.05 2.00
CA ILE A 204 17.46 -15.80 1.83
C ILE A 204 17.06 -14.69 2.81
N ALA A 205 16.53 -13.60 2.30
CA ALA A 205 15.99 -12.50 3.09
C ALA A 205 14.57 -12.83 3.58
N GLY A 206 13.77 -13.46 2.72
CA GLY A 206 12.43 -13.91 3.08
C GLY A 206 11.76 -14.72 1.97
N TYR A 207 10.48 -14.98 2.17
CA TYR A 207 9.68 -15.93 1.40
C TYR A 207 8.44 -15.24 0.86
N PHE A 208 7.99 -15.68 -0.31
CA PHE A 208 6.76 -15.18 -0.91
C PHE A 208 5.70 -16.27 -1.02
N THR A 209 4.46 -15.86 -0.80
CA THR A 209 3.31 -16.68 -1.15
C THR A 209 2.27 -15.82 -1.83
N ARG A 210 1.65 -16.38 -2.86
CA ARG A 210 0.46 -15.82 -3.49
C ARG A 210 -0.77 -16.28 -2.72
N PHE A 211 -1.67 -15.36 -2.36
CA PHE A 211 -2.91 -15.69 -1.64
C PHE A 211 -4.18 -15.49 -2.49
N GLY A 212 -4.06 -14.78 -3.60
CA GLY A 212 -5.14 -14.47 -4.54
C GLY A 212 -4.64 -14.32 -5.98
N ASN A 213 -5.46 -13.74 -6.86
CA ASN A 213 -5.17 -13.66 -8.29
C ASN A 213 -4.79 -12.25 -8.76
N ASP A 214 -4.95 -11.22 -7.94
CA ASP A 214 -4.56 -9.87 -8.33
C ASP A 214 -3.03 -9.72 -8.38
N VAL A 215 -2.57 -8.70 -9.10
CA VAL A 215 -1.14 -8.44 -9.35
C VAL A 215 -0.36 -8.26 -8.04
N TYR A 216 -1.02 -7.77 -6.99
CA TYR A 216 -0.43 -7.54 -5.67
C TYR A 216 -0.85 -8.56 -4.62
N ASP A 217 -1.49 -9.67 -4.98
CA ASP A 217 -1.93 -10.68 -4.01
C ASP A 217 -0.79 -11.57 -3.52
N TRP A 218 0.22 -10.92 -2.98
CA TRP A 218 1.47 -11.47 -2.52
C TRP A 218 1.72 -11.06 -1.07
N ILE A 219 2.17 -12.03 -0.28
CA ILE A 219 2.65 -11.79 1.08
C ILE A 219 4.13 -12.14 1.12
N TYR A 220 4.92 -11.15 1.55
CA TYR A 220 6.31 -11.35 1.94
C TYR A 220 6.37 -11.75 3.40
N VAL A 221 7.16 -12.76 3.72
CA VAL A 221 7.47 -13.16 5.09
C VAL A 221 8.96 -13.05 5.31
N ASP A 222 9.34 -12.18 6.25
CA ASP A 222 10.73 -12.00 6.62
C ASP A 222 11.29 -13.26 7.29
N ARG A 223 12.47 -13.72 6.87
CA ARG A 223 13.03 -14.98 7.36
C ARG A 223 13.35 -14.94 8.84
N VAL A 224 13.85 -13.81 9.34
CA VAL A 224 14.40 -13.70 10.70
C VAL A 224 13.30 -13.33 11.69
N SER A 225 12.59 -12.24 11.43
CA SER A 225 11.56 -11.72 12.32
C SER A 225 10.23 -12.47 12.22
N ARG A 226 10.03 -13.27 11.16
CA ARG A 226 8.76 -13.95 10.84
C ARG A 226 7.56 -13.02 10.68
N ARG A 227 7.81 -11.71 10.55
CA ARG A 227 6.79 -10.72 10.24
C ARG A 227 6.34 -10.88 8.80
N SER A 228 5.05 -10.69 8.58
CA SER A 228 4.43 -10.80 7.26
C SER A 228 3.96 -9.43 6.78
N PHE A 229 4.10 -9.20 5.49
CA PHE A 229 3.82 -7.92 4.87
C PHE A 229 3.09 -8.13 3.56
N LYS A 230 1.97 -7.44 3.39
CA LYS A 230 1.26 -7.33 2.11
C LYS A 230 1.94 -6.24 1.30
N LEU A 231 2.39 -6.57 0.10
CA LEU A 231 2.82 -5.56 -0.86
C LEU A 231 1.56 -4.90 -1.44
N GLU A 232 1.47 -3.58 -1.38
CA GLU A 232 0.31 -2.83 -1.86
C GLU A 232 0.65 -1.86 -3.01
N GLY A 233 1.92 -1.82 -3.41
CA GLY A 233 2.44 -0.92 -4.43
C GLY A 233 3.61 -0.11 -3.90
N LEU A 234 3.66 1.17 -4.27
CA LEU A 234 4.80 2.03 -4.05
C LEU A 234 4.28 3.43 -3.69
N GLY A 235 4.70 3.94 -2.52
CA GLY A 235 4.26 5.23 -2.01
C GLY A 235 4.98 6.41 -2.70
N TYR A 236 4.58 7.63 -2.33
CA TYR A 236 5.02 8.92 -2.90
C TYR A 236 6.55 9.19 -2.97
N TYR A 237 7.38 8.33 -2.39
CA TYR A 237 8.84 8.50 -2.28
C TYR A 237 9.62 7.33 -2.86
N ASP A 238 9.07 6.63 -3.84
CA ASP A 238 9.69 5.44 -4.43
C ASP A 238 10.05 4.36 -3.38
N ARG A 239 9.26 4.27 -2.31
CA ARG A 239 9.34 3.21 -1.30
C ARG A 239 8.15 2.27 -1.45
N PHE A 240 8.41 0.97 -1.42
CA PHE A 240 7.35 -0.03 -1.36
C PHE A 240 6.36 0.28 -0.24
N LEU A 241 5.08 0.26 -0.60
CA LEU A 241 4.01 0.31 0.36
C LEU A 241 3.79 -1.10 0.90
N TRP A 242 4.49 -1.39 1.99
CA TRP A 242 4.28 -2.61 2.77
C TRP A 242 3.25 -2.36 3.85
N ILE A 243 2.18 -3.16 3.83
CA ILE A 243 1.20 -3.20 4.91
C ILE A 243 1.61 -4.34 5.83
N ASP A 244 1.95 -3.99 7.08
CA ASP A 244 2.25 -4.98 8.12
C ASP A 244 1.01 -5.82 8.41
N LEU A 245 1.17 -7.14 8.34
CA LEU A 245 0.14 -8.10 8.71
C LEU A 245 0.54 -8.65 10.09
N PRO A 246 -0.28 -8.42 11.15
CA PRO A 246 0.02 -8.91 12.50
C PRO A 246 -0.32 -10.40 12.63
N LEU A 247 0.30 -11.21 11.77
CA LEU A 247 0.15 -12.66 11.69
C LEU A 247 1.50 -13.32 11.94
N GLN A 248 1.50 -14.42 12.71
CA GLN A 248 2.68 -15.25 12.86
C GLN A 248 2.76 -16.22 11.70
N ALA A 249 3.86 -16.15 10.93
CA ALA A 249 4.06 -17.07 9.82
C ALA A 249 4.93 -18.27 10.22
N THR A 250 4.41 -19.48 9.99
CA THR A 250 5.18 -20.73 10.05
C THR A 250 5.57 -21.16 8.65
N ILE A 251 6.87 -21.14 8.38
CA ILE A 251 7.44 -21.50 7.07
C ILE A 251 7.81 -22.99 7.07
N ASN A 252 7.18 -23.74 6.18
CA ASN A 252 7.45 -25.14 5.91
C ASN A 252 8.25 -25.28 4.61
N ILE A 253 8.56 -26.51 4.21
CA ILE A 253 9.38 -26.78 3.03
C ILE A 253 8.75 -26.29 1.72
N ASP A 254 7.42 -26.36 1.61
CA ASP A 254 6.65 -26.07 0.39
C ASP A 254 5.49 -25.10 0.61
N SER A 255 5.33 -24.59 1.84
CA SER A 255 4.15 -23.84 2.22
C SER A 255 4.36 -22.92 3.41
N ILE A 256 3.56 -21.86 3.48
CA ILE A 256 3.51 -20.92 4.58
C ILE A 256 2.13 -21.02 5.24
N LEU A 257 2.10 -21.15 6.56
CA LEU A 257 0.90 -21.07 7.39
C LEU A 257 0.90 -19.72 8.11
N PHE A 258 -0.21 -18.98 8.04
CA PHE A 258 -0.42 -17.74 8.78
C PHE A 258 -1.43 -17.91 9.92
#